data_AF-A0AA37SB26-F1
#
_entry.id   AF-A0AA37SB26-F1
#
_cell.length_a   1.000
_cell.length_b   1.000
_cell.length_c   1.000
_cell.angle_alpha   90.00
_cell.angle_beta   90.00
_cell.angle_gamma   90.00
#
_symmetry.space_group_name_H-M   'P 1'
#
loop_
_entity.id
_entity.type
_entity.pdbx_description
1 polymer ?
#
loop_
_entity_poly.entity_id
_entity_poly.type
_entity_poly.pdbx_seq_one_letter_code
_entity_poly.pdbx_strand_id
1 'polypeptide(L)' 'MALVVLSVDRDLLPPHTDEDFEDWLRFKTGDKNWMRGENPLIDEDLKSEIREIGK' A
#
# COMPACT_ATOMS: atom_id res chain seq x y z
N MET A 1 5.09 8.40 19.82
CA MET A 1 4.47 8.05 18.52
C MET A 1 4.89 6.64 18.18
N ALA A 2 3.95 5.78 17.79
CA ALA A 2 4.28 4.45 17.29
C ALA A 2 4.71 4.56 15.82
N LEU A 3 5.82 3.94 15.45
CA LEU A 3 6.25 3.83 14.06
C LEU A 3 5.62 2.57 13.47
N VAL A 4 4.81 2.75 12.42
CA VAL A 4 4.25 1.64 11.65
C VAL A 4 5.00 1.58 10.33
N VAL A 5 5.73 0.48 10.10
CA VAL A 5 6.45 0.23 8.83
C VAL A 5 5.64 -0.78 8.03
N LEU A 6 5.24 -0.39 6.82
CA LEU A 6 4.62 -1.29 5.84
C LEU A 6 5.69 -1.73 4.86
N SER A 7 6.09 -3.00 4.91
CA SER A 7 6.96 -3.59 3.90
C SER A 7 6.09 -4.22 2.82
N VAL A 8 6.19 -3.70 1.60
CA VAL A 8 5.44 -4.17 0.44
C VAL A 8 6.44 -4.72 -0.58
N ASP A 9 6.21 -5.96 -1.02
CA ASP A 9 6.93 -6.54 -2.13
C ASP A 9 6.25 -6.11 -3.44
N ARG A 10 6.90 -5.22 -4.20
CA ARG A 10 6.34 -4.63 -5.42
C ARG A 10 6.25 -5.64 -6.56
N ASP A 11 7.03 -6.71 -6.53
CA ASP A 11 7.07 -7.72 -7.59
C ASP A 11 5.83 -8.65 -7.55
N LEU A 12 5.14 -8.69 -6.40
CA LEU A 12 3.89 -9.44 -6.23
C LEU A 12 2.64 -8.64 -6.61
N LEU A 13 2.80 -7.34 -6.90
CA LEU A 13 1.70 -6.47 -7.28
C LEU A 13 1.46 -6.51 -8.79
N PRO A 14 0.22 -6.24 -9.26
CA PRO A 14 -0.05 -5.98 -10.66
C PRO A 14 0.91 -4.92 -11.24
N PRO A 15 1.26 -4.96 -12.55
CA PRO A 15 2.08 -3.93 -13.16
C PRO A 15 1.51 -2.54 -12.93
N HIS A 16 2.32 -1.64 -12.35
CA HIS A 16 1.91 -0.32 -11.89
C HIS A 16 3.05 0.69 -12.05
N THR A 17 2.72 1.98 -12.12
CA THR A 17 3.72 3.05 -12.07
C THR A 17 4.02 3.46 -10.63
N ASP A 18 5.10 4.21 -10.42
CA ASP A 18 5.41 4.78 -9.11
C ASP A 18 4.30 5.74 -8.63
N GLU A 19 3.66 6.50 -9.55
CA GLU A 19 2.51 7.35 -9.22
C GLU A 19 1.32 6.51 -8.74
N ASP A 20 1.01 5.40 -9.42
CA ASP A 20 -0.06 4.49 -9.01
C ASP A 20 0.20 3.92 -7.61
N PHE A 21 1.46 3.61 -7.29
CA PHE A 21 1.83 3.11 -5.97
C PHE A 21 1.68 4.17 -4.88
N GLU A 22 2.06 5.42 -5.14
CA GLU A 22 1.89 6.52 -4.20
C GLU A 22 0.41 6.84 -3.94
N ASP A 23 -0.40 6.89 -4.99
CA ASP A 23 -1.85 7.11 -4.88
C ASP A 23 -2.52 5.98 -4.06
N TRP A 24 -2.09 4.73 -4.28
CA TRP A 24 -2.57 3.59 -3.52
C TRP A 24 -2.18 3.65 -2.04
N LEU A 25 -0.93 4.01 -1.72
CA LEU A 25 -0.48 4.18 -0.33
C LEU A 25 -1.23 5.29 0.38
N ARG A 26 -1.45 6.44 -0.28
CA ARG A 26 -2.24 7.56 0.27
C ARG A 26 -3.66 7.12 0.58
N PHE A 27 -4.29 6.41 -0.35
CA PHE A 27 -5.63 5.87 -0.17
C PHE A 27 -5.70 4.91 1.03
N LYS A 28 -4.79 3.93 1.12
CA LYS A 28 -4.79 2.93 2.19
C LYS A 28 -4.41 3.51 3.56
N THR A 29 -3.64 4.59 3.62
CA THR A 29 -3.28 5.27 4.87
C THR A 29 -4.31 6.29 5.35
N GLY A 30 -5.40 6.49 4.61
CA GLY A 30 -6.57 7.24 5.06
C GLY A 30 -6.94 8.45 4.20
N ASP A 31 -6.17 8.79 3.18
CA ASP A 31 -6.52 9.84 2.21
C ASP A 31 -7.37 9.24 1.07
N LYS A 32 -8.61 8.90 1.42
CA LYS A 32 -9.52 8.10 0.58
C LYS A 32 -9.99 8.77 -0.71
N ASN A 33 -9.71 10.06 -0.89
CA ASN A 33 -10.16 10.82 -2.07
C ASN A 33 -9.13 10.85 -3.21
N TRP A 34 -7.98 10.18 -3.05
CA TRP A 34 -6.84 10.30 -3.98
C TRP A 34 -6.58 9.03 -4.80
N MET A 35 -7.55 8.15 -4.98
CA MET A 35 -7.35 6.98 -5.84
C MET A 35 -7.98 7.21 -7.21
N ARG A 36 -7.14 7.27 -8.25
CA ARG A 36 -7.61 7.26 -9.65
C ARG A 36 -8.31 5.92 -9.91
N GLY A 37 -9.50 5.95 -10.53
CA GLY A 37 -10.27 4.74 -10.81
C GLY A 37 -9.60 3.76 -11.79
N GLU A 38 -8.57 4.22 -12.51
CA GLU A 38 -7.76 3.40 -13.43
C GLU A 38 -6.51 2.81 -12.77
N ASN A 39 -6.29 3.08 -11.48
CA ASN A 39 -5.13 2.56 -10.77
C ASN A 39 -5.25 1.02 -10.64
N PRO A 40 -4.31 0.24 -11.20
CA PRO A 40 -4.37 -1.22 -11.20
C PRO A 40 -4.31 -1.83 -9.80
N LEU A 41 -3.95 -1.05 -8.78
CA LEU A 41 -3.88 -1.46 -7.38
C LEU A 41 -5.17 -1.16 -6.60
N ILE A 42 -6.23 -0.63 -7.23
CA ILE A 42 -7.47 -0.21 -6.55
C ILE A 42 -8.12 -1.33 -5.73
N ASP A 43 -8.08 -2.55 -6.25
CA ASP A 43 -8.67 -3.74 -5.63
C ASP A 43 -7.68 -4.46 -4.67
N GLU A 44 -6.41 -4.07 -4.64
CA GLU A 44 -5.42 -4.68 -3.75
C GLU A 44 -5.64 -4.21 -2.31
N ASP A 45 -5.81 -5.17 -1.39
CA ASP A 45 -6.02 -4.90 0.02
C ASP A 45 -4.78 -5.14 0.88
N LEU A 46 -4.54 -4.21 1.80
CA LEU A 46 -3.50 -4.38 2.82
C LEU A 46 -3.97 -5.37 3.87
N LYS A 47 -3.31 -6.53 3.93
CA LYS A 47 -3.41 -7.45 5.06
C LYS A 47 -2.36 -7.08 6.10
N SER A 48 -2.77 -7.04 7.36
CA SER A 48 -1.85 -6.85 8.48
C SER A 48 -1.57 -8.18 9.16
N GLU A 49 -0.30 -8.50 9.32
CA GLU A 49 0.17 -9.62 10.13
C GLU A 49 1.07 -9.07 11.24
N ILE A 50 0.88 -9.54 12.48
CA ILE A 50 1.79 -9.23 13.58
C ILE A 50 3.02 -10.14 13.42
N ARG A 51 4.17 -9.55 13.14
CA ARG A 51 5.46 -10.24 13.13
C ARG A 51 6.41 -9.54 14.10
N GLU A 52 7.10 -10.31 14.93
CA GLU A 52 8.19 -9.79 15.74
C GLU A 52 9.37 -9.40 14.82
N ILE A 53 9.73 -8.12 14.81
CA ILE A 53 10.93 -7.66 14.10
C ILE A 53 12.13 -7.88 15.03
N GLY A 54 12.70 -9.08 14.98
CA GLY A 54 13.91 -9.46 15.73
C GLY A 54 13.73 -9.53 17.25
N LYS A 55 14.59 -10.31 17.91
CA LYS A 55 14.81 -10.24 19.36
C LYS A 55 15.95 -9.27 19.66
#